data_AF-A0A0K9NTX7-F1
#
_entry.id   AF-A0A0K9NTX7-F1
#
_cell.length_a   1.000
_cell.length_b   1.000
_cell.length_c   1.000
_cell.angle_alpha   90.00
_cell.angle_beta   90.00
_cell.angle_gamma   90.00
#
_symmetry.space_group_name_H-M   'P 1'
#
loop_
_entity.id
_entity.type
_entity.pdbx_description
1 polymer ?
#
loop_
_entity_poly.entity_id
_entity_poly.type
_entity_poly.pdbx_seq_one_letter_code
_entity_poly.pdbx_strand_id
1 'polypeptide(L)'
;MEQRSLTEVMAGHIPIGIDPTKFQKAILTPNVQSEMKKIMNLYQGKKVFLGVDRLDMIKGIPQKLLAFEKFLEEHPEWHGKVYLLQIGVPTRFNVPEYIALVTPLRDGMNLVGHEFVPCQTTLNKGVLILSEFAGAAHSLRNGALVVNPYGILQLGGSFFEALNMSSDERQRRHDVNYDLRPCYYISLERLGQNVCKETDVEFDSLCAMYATADIALIISLCNGMNLVGHGFVPCQTTSNKDILILSEFAGAVHSLRNEALVVNPYGYIYIYHSSLDLFSKH
;
A
#
# COMPACT_ATOMS: atom_id res chain seq x y z
N MET A 1 35.86 47.41 8.69
CA MET A 1 34.44 47.01 8.52
C MET A 1 34.40 46.05 7.35
N GLU A 2 34.29 44.74 7.59
CA GLU A 2 34.18 43.74 6.53
C GLU A 2 32.77 43.74 5.96
N GLN A 3 32.68 43.94 4.64
CA GLN A 3 31.44 43.93 3.88
C GLN A 3 31.03 42.47 3.67
N ARG A 4 30.10 41.96 4.48
CA ARG A 4 29.53 40.61 4.29
C ARG A 4 28.79 40.60 2.95
N SER A 5 29.20 39.73 2.03
CA SER A 5 28.44 39.53 0.79
C SER A 5 27.11 38.87 1.14
N LEU A 6 26.01 39.46 0.66
CA LEU A 6 24.68 38.90 0.81
C LEU A 6 24.51 37.81 -0.27
N THR A 7 24.20 36.59 0.15
CA THR A 7 23.75 35.53 -0.76
C THR A 7 22.24 35.58 -0.84
N GLU A 8 21.70 35.83 -2.03
CA GLU A 8 20.27 35.70 -2.29
C GLU A 8 19.91 34.23 -2.52
N VAL A 9 18.88 33.76 -1.81
CA VAL A 9 18.33 32.41 -1.96
C VAL A 9 16.91 32.54 -2.49
N MET A 10 16.62 31.93 -3.63
CA MET A 10 15.27 31.86 -4.18
C MET A 10 14.61 30.55 -3.81
N ALA A 11 13.40 30.63 -3.26
CA ALA A 11 12.55 29.47 -2.98
C ALA A 11 11.30 29.53 -3.86
N GLY A 12 10.89 28.39 -4.43
CA GLY A 12 9.72 28.26 -5.28
C GLY A 12 9.09 26.87 -5.20
N HIS A 13 7.81 26.77 -5.53
CA HIS A 13 7.07 25.52 -5.58
C HIS A 13 7.08 24.95 -7.01
N ILE A 14 7.80 23.86 -7.22
CA ILE A 14 7.93 23.20 -8.53
C ILE A 14 7.45 21.74 -8.37
N PRO A 15 6.21 21.42 -8.79
CA PRO A 15 5.69 20.07 -8.67
C PRO A 15 6.43 19.10 -9.60
N ILE A 16 6.85 17.95 -9.06
CA ILE A 16 7.44 16.87 -9.84
C ILE A 16 6.37 16.13 -10.65
N GLY A 17 6.71 15.70 -11.86
CA GLY A 17 5.84 14.93 -12.75
C GLY A 17 6.53 13.71 -13.34
N ILE A 18 5.83 13.02 -14.24
CA ILE A 18 6.37 11.89 -15.03
C ILE A 18 6.21 12.17 -16.53
N ASP A 19 6.80 11.32 -17.38
CA ASP A 19 6.48 11.31 -18.82
C ASP A 19 5.23 10.45 -19.09
N PRO A 20 4.05 11.07 -19.33
CA PRO A 20 2.82 10.33 -19.60
C PRO A 20 2.87 9.56 -20.93
N THR A 21 3.67 10.04 -21.89
CA THR A 21 3.82 9.43 -23.21
C THR A 21 4.39 8.02 -23.11
N LYS A 22 5.28 7.78 -22.12
CA LYS A 22 5.85 6.47 -21.86
C LYS A 22 4.76 5.44 -21.52
N PHE A 23 3.80 5.81 -20.67
CA PHE A 23 2.68 4.95 -20.26
C PHE A 23 1.69 4.72 -21.39
N GLN A 24 1.34 5.78 -22.13
CA GLN A 24 0.45 5.69 -23.29
C GLN A 24 1.01 4.78 -24.38
N LYS A 25 2.31 4.87 -24.66
CA LYS A 25 2.99 3.98 -25.62
C LYS A 25 3.08 2.55 -25.10
N ALA A 26 3.36 2.38 -23.80
CA ALA A 26 3.53 1.05 -23.20
C ALA A 26 2.27 0.19 -23.37
N ILE A 27 1.08 0.78 -23.18
CA ILE A 27 -0.20 0.05 -23.35
C ILE A 27 -0.38 -0.51 -24.74
N LEU A 28 0.15 0.15 -25.77
CA LEU A 28 0.03 -0.31 -27.15
C LEU A 28 0.98 -1.47 -27.48
N THR A 29 1.92 -1.80 -26.58
CA THR A 29 2.88 -2.86 -26.83
C THR A 29 2.24 -4.25 -26.72
N PRO A 30 2.69 -5.24 -27.53
CA PRO A 30 2.15 -6.60 -27.48
C PRO A 30 2.29 -7.26 -26.10
N ASN A 31 3.36 -6.95 -25.36
CA ASN A 31 3.60 -7.48 -24.02
C ASN A 31 2.51 -7.02 -23.06
N VAL A 32 2.27 -5.70 -22.97
CA VAL A 32 1.25 -5.13 -22.10
C VAL A 32 -0.15 -5.58 -22.52
N GLN A 33 -0.45 -5.63 -23.81
CA GLN A 33 -1.74 -6.16 -24.31
C GLN A 33 -1.99 -7.63 -23.90
N SER A 34 -0.94 -8.46 -23.93
CA SER A 34 -1.00 -9.85 -23.47
C SER A 34 -1.29 -9.94 -21.97
N GLU A 35 -0.59 -9.15 -21.16
CA GLU A 35 -0.81 -9.07 -19.70
C GLU A 35 -2.21 -8.54 -19.36
N MET A 36 -2.66 -7.49 -20.04
CA MET A 36 -4.02 -6.95 -19.89
C MET A 36 -5.07 -8.04 -20.14
N LYS A 37 -4.90 -8.83 -21.20
CA LYS A 37 -5.82 -9.94 -21.50
C LYS A 37 -5.84 -11.00 -20.40
N LYS A 38 -4.69 -11.31 -19.80
CA LYS A 38 -4.62 -12.24 -18.66
C LYS A 38 -5.39 -11.70 -17.46
N ILE A 39 -5.18 -10.44 -17.10
CA ILE A 39 -5.84 -9.79 -15.96
C ILE A 39 -7.36 -9.69 -16.20
N MET A 40 -7.78 -9.24 -17.39
CA MET A 40 -9.20 -9.15 -17.74
C MET A 40 -9.90 -10.52 -17.71
N ASN A 41 -9.23 -11.59 -18.14
CA ASN A 41 -9.78 -12.94 -18.04
C ASN A 41 -9.87 -13.42 -16.59
N LEU A 42 -8.87 -13.11 -15.76
CA LEU A 42 -8.84 -13.52 -14.34
C LEU A 42 -9.98 -12.87 -13.54
N TYR A 43 -10.29 -11.61 -13.83
CA TYR A 43 -11.32 -10.83 -13.16
C TYR A 43 -12.57 -10.64 -14.02
N GLN A 44 -12.83 -11.55 -14.96
CA GLN A 44 -13.99 -11.43 -15.84
C GLN A 44 -15.30 -11.39 -15.04
N GLY A 45 -16.11 -10.35 -15.28
CA GLY A 45 -17.37 -10.12 -14.56
C GLY A 45 -17.21 -9.62 -13.13
N LYS A 46 -16.01 -9.20 -12.74
CA LYS A 46 -15.67 -8.69 -11.41
C LYS A 46 -15.12 -7.27 -11.52
N LYS A 47 -15.24 -6.51 -10.43
CA LYS A 47 -14.67 -5.17 -10.29
C LYS A 47 -13.35 -5.21 -9.55
N VAL A 48 -12.36 -4.45 -10.02
CA VAL A 48 -11.01 -4.43 -9.46
C VAL A 48 -10.66 -3.04 -8.96
N PHE A 49 -10.46 -2.93 -7.64
CA PHE A 49 -9.78 -1.82 -7.01
C PHE A 49 -8.28 -2.11 -7.01
N LEU A 50 -7.46 -1.11 -7.34
CA LEU A 50 -6.02 -1.21 -7.38
C LEU A 50 -5.39 -0.23 -6.40
N GLY A 51 -4.55 -0.74 -5.52
CA GLY A 51 -3.64 0.05 -4.71
C GLY A 51 -2.20 -0.24 -5.11
N VAL A 52 -1.41 0.78 -5.39
CA VAL A 52 0.03 0.62 -5.64
C VAL A 52 0.77 1.54 -4.72
N ASP A 53 1.41 0.96 -3.71
CA ASP A 53 2.11 1.73 -2.69
C ASP A 53 3.42 1.06 -2.32
N ARG A 54 4.37 1.90 -1.97
CA ARG A 54 5.47 1.45 -1.13
C ARG A 54 4.91 1.04 0.23
N LEU A 55 5.41 -0.05 0.81
CA LEU A 55 5.08 -0.43 2.17
C LEU A 55 5.71 0.59 3.13
N ASP A 56 4.92 1.62 3.45
CA ASP A 56 5.23 2.71 4.36
C ASP A 56 3.93 3.20 5.00
N MET A 57 3.93 3.37 6.33
CA MET A 57 2.78 3.82 7.12
C MET A 57 2.10 5.11 6.62
N ILE A 58 2.82 6.02 5.93
CA ILE A 58 2.22 7.27 5.43
C ILE A 58 1.40 7.08 4.15
N LYS A 59 1.50 5.90 3.51
CA LYS A 59 0.78 5.60 2.27
C LYS A 59 -0.69 5.26 2.48
N GLY A 60 -1.09 5.09 3.73
CA GLY A 60 -2.49 4.90 4.08
C GLY A 60 -3.01 3.51 3.73
N ILE A 61 -2.13 2.52 3.52
CA ILE A 61 -2.57 1.17 3.16
C ILE A 61 -3.52 0.57 4.22
N PRO A 62 -3.29 0.71 5.55
CA PRO A 62 -4.25 0.24 6.55
C PRO A 62 -5.65 0.85 6.39
N GLN A 63 -5.72 2.15 6.11
CA GLN A 63 -6.99 2.86 5.87
C GLN A 63 -7.71 2.30 4.65
N LYS A 64 -6.97 1.77 3.66
CA LYS A 64 -7.53 1.19 2.42
C LYS A 64 -8.25 -0.10 2.72
N LEU A 65 -7.56 -0.94 3.50
CA LEU A 65 -8.05 -2.25 3.89
C LEU A 65 -9.26 -2.11 4.81
N LEU A 66 -9.20 -1.20 5.79
CA LEU A 66 -10.33 -0.91 6.67
C LEU A 66 -11.53 -0.34 5.90
N ALA A 67 -11.31 0.57 4.95
CA ALA A 67 -12.40 1.11 4.13
C ALA A 67 -13.03 0.03 3.24
N PHE A 68 -12.22 -0.86 2.66
CA PHE A 68 -12.71 -1.96 1.83
C PHE A 68 -13.45 -3.03 2.64
N GLU A 69 -12.94 -3.39 3.82
CA GLU A 69 -13.64 -4.25 4.78
C GLU A 69 -15.00 -3.67 5.14
N LYS A 70 -15.02 -2.38 5.52
CA LYS A 70 -16.26 -1.68 5.86
C LYS A 70 -17.26 -1.64 4.70
N PHE A 71 -16.78 -1.40 3.48
CA PHE A 71 -17.59 -1.45 2.27
C PHE A 71 -18.22 -2.84 2.07
N LEU A 72 -17.47 -3.92 2.26
CA LEU A 72 -18.01 -5.28 2.15
C LEU A 72 -18.99 -5.62 3.27
N GLU A 73 -18.78 -5.11 4.49
CA GLU A 73 -19.75 -5.27 5.59
C GLU A 73 -21.08 -4.57 5.29
N GLU A 74 -21.03 -3.36 4.73
CA GLU A 74 -22.21 -2.55 4.44
C GLU A 74 -22.92 -2.96 3.15
N HIS A 75 -22.20 -3.58 2.22
CA HIS A 75 -22.71 -3.96 0.91
C HIS A 75 -22.46 -5.45 0.58
N PRO A 76 -23.18 -6.39 1.21
CA PRO A 76 -23.03 -7.83 0.96
C PRO A 76 -23.26 -8.25 -0.49
N GLU A 77 -24.03 -7.47 -1.27
CA GLU A 77 -24.30 -7.72 -2.70
C GLU A 77 -23.04 -7.73 -3.58
N TRP A 78 -21.95 -7.13 -3.09
CA TRP A 78 -20.65 -7.09 -3.77
C TRP A 78 -19.71 -8.23 -3.42
N HIS A 79 -20.06 -9.09 -2.45
CA HIS A 79 -19.24 -10.26 -2.09
C HIS A 79 -19.00 -11.16 -3.32
N GLY A 80 -17.74 -11.55 -3.53
CA GLY A 80 -17.31 -12.34 -4.69
C GLY A 80 -17.34 -11.62 -6.05
N LYS A 81 -17.84 -10.37 -6.10
CA LYS A 81 -17.93 -9.55 -7.33
C LYS A 81 -16.88 -8.44 -7.39
N VAL A 82 -16.20 -8.18 -6.29
CA VAL A 82 -15.23 -7.08 -6.16
C VAL A 82 -13.95 -7.57 -5.51
N TYR A 83 -12.82 -7.07 -6.01
CA TYR A 83 -11.48 -7.42 -5.54
C TYR A 83 -10.68 -6.16 -5.31
N LEU A 84 -10.02 -6.05 -4.15
CA LEU A 84 -8.99 -5.06 -3.91
C LEU A 84 -7.63 -5.71 -4.12
N LEU A 85 -6.96 -5.36 -5.21
CA LEU A 85 -5.57 -5.71 -5.51
C LEU A 85 -4.62 -4.65 -4.92
N GLN A 86 -3.98 -4.95 -3.80
CA GLN A 86 -2.94 -4.09 -3.22
C GLN A 86 -1.55 -4.61 -3.58
N ILE A 87 -0.76 -3.79 -4.25
CA ILE A 87 0.66 -3.99 -4.51
C ILE A 87 1.46 -3.24 -3.47
N GLY A 88 2.27 -3.97 -2.71
CA GLY A 88 3.20 -3.43 -1.72
C GLY A 88 4.65 -3.57 -2.17
N VAL A 89 5.31 -2.46 -2.51
CA VAL A 89 6.75 -2.46 -2.79
C VAL A 89 7.52 -2.25 -1.49
N PRO A 90 8.36 -3.19 -1.02
CA PRO A 90 9.11 -3.03 0.22
C PRO A 90 9.94 -1.74 0.23
N THR A 91 10.05 -1.09 1.38
CA THR A 91 10.93 0.07 1.56
C THR A 91 12.01 -0.22 2.59
N ARG A 92 13.09 0.58 2.62
CA ARG A 92 14.06 0.67 3.73
C ARG A 92 14.83 -0.63 4.05
N PHE A 93 15.68 -1.05 3.12
CA PHE A 93 16.63 -2.17 3.30
C PHE A 93 17.86 -1.85 4.16
N ASN A 94 17.80 -1.01 5.21
CA ASN A 94 18.98 -0.80 6.07
C ASN A 94 18.69 -0.03 7.38
N VAL A 95 17.82 -0.57 8.24
CA VAL A 95 17.67 -0.03 9.61
C VAL A 95 18.34 -1.00 10.60
N PRO A 96 19.52 -0.65 11.17
CA PRO A 96 20.18 -1.52 12.15
C PRO A 96 19.39 -1.54 13.47
N GLU A 97 19.34 -2.73 14.09
CA GLU A 97 18.82 -3.02 15.44
C GLU A 97 17.68 -2.12 15.94
N TYR A 98 16.45 -2.45 15.55
CA TYR A 98 15.25 -1.85 16.11
C TYR A 98 14.43 -2.89 16.87
N ILE A 99 13.75 -2.43 17.91
CA ILE A 99 12.58 -3.12 18.46
C ILE A 99 11.37 -2.43 17.84
N ALA A 100 10.61 -3.14 17.00
CA ALA A 100 9.33 -2.65 16.51
C ALA A 100 8.22 -3.05 17.47
N LEU A 101 7.53 -2.07 18.03
CA LEU A 101 6.39 -2.28 18.89
C LEU A 101 5.10 -1.94 18.15
N VAL A 102 4.24 -2.93 17.97
CA VAL A 102 2.97 -2.81 17.28
C VAL A 102 1.86 -3.23 18.24
N THR A 103 1.21 -2.27 18.90
CA THR A 103 0.22 -2.52 19.97
C THR A 103 -1.20 -2.05 19.65
N PRO A 104 -1.78 -2.35 18.47
CA PRO A 104 -3.17 -2.01 18.20
C PRO A 104 -4.07 -2.76 19.18
N LEU A 105 -5.12 -2.07 19.65
CA LEU A 105 -6.19 -2.68 20.44
C LEU A 105 -7.18 -3.45 19.55
N ARG A 106 -7.26 -3.06 18.28
CA ARG A 106 -7.99 -3.75 17.20
C ARG A 106 -7.55 -3.16 15.85
N ASP A 107 -7.16 -4.00 14.91
CA ASP A 107 -7.02 -3.62 13.51
C ASP A 107 -7.34 -4.79 12.56
N GLY A 108 -7.59 -4.48 11.29
CA GLY A 108 -7.85 -5.49 10.25
C GLY A 108 -6.55 -6.14 9.76
N MET A 109 -5.57 -5.34 9.34
CA MET A 109 -4.24 -5.82 8.93
C MET A 109 -3.18 -4.76 9.23
N ASN A 110 -2.26 -5.09 10.14
CA ASN A 110 -1.15 -4.20 10.48
C ASN A 110 0.07 -4.44 9.61
N LEU A 111 0.34 -3.53 8.67
CA LEU A 111 1.50 -3.70 7.79
C LEU A 111 2.83 -3.34 8.43
N VAL A 112 2.87 -2.72 9.62
CA VAL A 112 4.13 -2.35 10.28
C VAL A 112 4.99 -3.58 10.54
N GLY A 113 4.39 -4.70 10.98
CA GLY A 113 5.14 -5.95 11.13
C GLY A 113 5.65 -6.50 9.80
N HIS A 114 4.84 -6.39 8.75
CA HIS A 114 5.16 -6.85 7.40
C HIS A 114 6.15 -5.95 6.65
N GLU A 115 6.29 -4.71 7.08
CA GLU A 115 7.36 -3.79 6.68
C GLU A 115 8.63 -4.10 7.45
N PHE A 116 8.52 -4.17 8.78
CA PHE A 116 9.66 -4.27 9.67
C PHE A 116 10.54 -5.48 9.41
N VAL A 117 9.94 -6.67 9.22
CA VAL A 117 10.71 -7.90 8.98
C VAL A 117 11.58 -7.80 7.72
N PRO A 118 11.05 -7.53 6.51
CA PRO A 118 11.87 -7.45 5.30
C PRO A 118 12.83 -6.25 5.24
N CYS A 119 12.59 -5.18 6.01
CA CYS A 119 13.50 -4.04 6.11
C CYS A 119 14.86 -4.41 6.74
N GLN A 120 14.94 -5.50 7.51
CA GLN A 120 16.13 -5.90 8.24
C GLN A 120 17.08 -6.74 7.37
N THR A 121 17.76 -6.09 6.43
CA THR A 121 18.79 -6.72 5.59
C THR A 121 20.17 -6.77 6.26
N THR A 122 20.33 -6.08 7.39
CA THR A 122 21.58 -6.02 8.15
C THR A 122 21.93 -7.35 8.80
N LEU A 123 23.22 -7.53 9.11
CA LEU A 123 23.79 -8.68 9.82
C LEU A 123 23.14 -8.91 11.20
N ASN A 124 22.61 -7.84 11.82
CA ASN A 124 21.92 -7.93 13.10
C ASN A 124 20.44 -7.62 12.93
N LYS A 125 19.59 -8.61 13.22
CA LYS A 125 18.13 -8.53 13.08
C LYS A 125 17.52 -7.81 14.29
N GLY A 126 16.41 -7.12 14.06
CA GLY A 126 15.62 -6.47 15.10
C GLY A 126 14.50 -7.38 15.62
N VAL A 127 13.88 -7.01 16.74
CA VAL A 127 12.81 -7.80 17.38
C VAL A 127 11.45 -7.17 17.11
N LEU A 128 10.49 -7.97 16.67
CA LEU A 128 9.10 -7.54 16.48
C LEU A 128 8.28 -7.92 17.71
N ILE A 129 7.71 -6.92 18.40
CA ILE A 129 6.72 -7.09 19.46
C ILE A 129 5.35 -6.73 18.89
N LEU A 130 4.42 -7.67 18.93
CA LEU A 130 3.16 -7.59 18.19
C LEU A 130 1.96 -7.90 19.08
N SER A 131 0.96 -7.02 19.07
CA SER A 131 -0.32 -7.25 19.73
C SER A 131 -0.97 -8.53 19.22
N GLU A 132 -1.52 -9.34 20.12
CA GLU A 132 -2.38 -10.46 19.74
C GLU A 132 -3.66 -10.02 19.01
N PHE A 133 -4.06 -8.76 19.16
CA PHE A 133 -5.21 -8.16 18.49
C PHE A 133 -4.87 -7.53 17.13
N ALA A 134 -3.60 -7.56 16.71
CA ALA A 134 -3.21 -7.13 15.38
C ALA A 134 -3.61 -8.20 14.35
N GLY A 135 -4.19 -7.81 13.22
CA GLY A 135 -4.47 -8.74 12.12
C GLY A 135 -3.22 -9.44 11.58
N ALA A 136 -2.07 -8.76 11.66
CA ALA A 136 -0.78 -9.33 11.31
C ALA A 136 -0.26 -10.40 12.30
N ALA A 137 -0.86 -10.51 13.49
CA ALA A 137 -0.49 -11.57 14.43
C ALA A 137 -0.82 -12.96 13.87
N HIS A 138 -1.82 -13.07 12.99
CA HIS A 138 -2.15 -14.34 12.37
C HIS A 138 -0.98 -14.93 11.55
N SER A 139 -0.23 -14.07 10.85
CA SER A 139 0.89 -14.44 9.99
C SER A 139 2.25 -14.35 10.70
N LEU A 140 2.47 -13.34 11.53
CA LEU A 140 3.80 -13.03 12.10
C LEU A 140 4.04 -13.56 13.51
N ARG A 141 3.05 -14.18 14.16
CA ARG A 141 3.17 -14.66 15.55
C ARG A 141 4.30 -15.66 15.80
N ASN A 142 4.75 -16.38 14.77
CA ASN A 142 5.76 -17.42 14.93
C ASN A 142 7.18 -16.86 15.07
N GLY A 143 7.45 -15.69 14.50
CA GLY A 143 8.69 -14.95 14.72
C GLY A 143 8.55 -13.74 15.65
N ALA A 144 7.34 -13.21 15.87
CA ALA A 144 7.12 -12.07 16.75
C ALA A 144 7.02 -12.46 18.24
N LEU A 145 7.36 -11.52 19.13
CA LEU A 145 6.96 -11.57 20.53
C LEU A 145 5.51 -11.10 20.64
N VAL A 146 4.58 -12.04 20.74
CA VAL A 146 3.15 -11.73 20.84
C VAL A 146 2.79 -11.30 22.25
N VAL A 147 2.11 -10.16 22.37
CA VAL A 147 1.75 -9.54 23.65
C VAL A 147 0.28 -9.16 23.69
N ASN A 148 -0.31 -9.20 24.88
CA ASN A 148 -1.57 -8.52 25.13
C ASN A 148 -1.27 -7.04 25.49
N PRO A 149 -1.75 -6.05 24.73
CA PRO A 149 -1.50 -4.63 25.03
C PRO A 149 -2.12 -4.14 26.35
N TYR A 150 -3.13 -4.81 26.89
CA TYR A 150 -3.68 -4.52 28.23
C TYR A 150 -2.79 -5.09 29.35
N GLY A 151 -1.96 -6.08 29.05
CA GLY A 151 -1.09 -6.76 30.01
C GLY A 151 0.24 -6.03 30.21
N ILE A 152 0.23 -4.89 30.91
CA ILE A 152 1.42 -4.03 31.09
C ILE A 152 2.65 -4.79 31.64
N LEU A 153 2.45 -5.75 32.55
CA LEU A 153 3.54 -6.58 33.08
C LEU A 153 4.15 -7.50 32.01
N GLN A 154 3.31 -8.12 31.18
CA GLN A 154 3.75 -8.97 30.07
C GLN A 154 4.48 -8.12 29.01
N LEU A 155 3.93 -6.95 28.67
CA LEU A 155 4.53 -6.02 27.74
C LEU A 155 5.91 -5.56 28.26
N GLY A 156 6.02 -5.21 29.54
CA GLY A 156 7.31 -4.89 30.17
C GLY A 156 8.31 -6.05 30.12
N GLY A 157 7.85 -7.28 30.36
CA GLY A 157 8.66 -8.48 30.19
C GLY A 157 9.16 -8.68 28.76
N SER A 158 8.32 -8.38 27.76
CA SER A 158 8.71 -8.47 26.34
C SER A 158 9.79 -7.47 25.94
N PHE A 159 9.83 -6.29 26.58
CA PHE A 159 10.91 -5.32 26.38
C PHE A 159 12.24 -5.87 26.90
N PHE A 160 12.23 -6.45 28.10
CA PHE A 160 13.41 -7.09 28.68
C PHE A 160 13.90 -8.25 27.81
N GLU A 161 12.98 -9.11 27.35
CA GLU A 161 13.31 -10.22 26.45
C GLU A 161 13.90 -9.70 25.13
N ALA A 162 13.27 -8.72 24.49
CA ALA A 162 13.75 -8.15 23.22
C ALA A 162 15.15 -7.53 23.33
N LEU A 163 15.42 -6.79 24.40
CA LEU A 163 16.73 -6.17 24.65
C LEU A 163 17.83 -7.20 24.90
N ASN A 164 17.52 -8.31 25.58
CA ASN A 164 18.49 -9.35 25.93
C ASN A 164 18.51 -10.54 24.95
N MET A 165 17.72 -10.49 23.88
CA MET A 165 17.63 -11.55 22.88
C MET A 165 18.96 -11.66 22.10
N SER A 166 19.54 -12.86 22.06
CA SER A 166 20.78 -13.14 21.33
C SER A 166 20.61 -12.95 19.82
N SER A 167 21.70 -12.63 19.12
CA SER A 167 21.70 -12.48 17.67
C SER A 167 21.14 -13.70 16.94
N ASP A 168 21.46 -14.90 17.42
CA ASP A 168 21.01 -16.17 16.83
C ASP A 168 19.49 -16.33 16.93
N GLU A 169 18.91 -15.98 18.09
CA GLU A 169 17.46 -16.05 18.28
C GLU A 169 16.73 -14.98 17.47
N ARG A 170 17.31 -13.77 17.38
CA ARG A 170 16.79 -12.71 16.50
C ARG A 170 16.79 -13.13 15.04
N GLN A 171 17.87 -13.78 14.59
CA GLN A 171 17.99 -14.32 13.24
C GLN A 171 16.95 -15.42 12.99
N ARG A 172 16.84 -16.41 13.89
CA ARG A 172 15.87 -17.49 13.78
C ARG A 172 14.43 -16.98 13.67
N ARG A 173 14.06 -16.02 14.53
CA ARG A 173 12.73 -15.39 14.51
C ARG A 173 12.48 -14.58 13.26
N HIS A 174 13.49 -13.85 12.79
CA HIS A 174 13.45 -13.15 11.51
C HIS A 174 13.22 -14.13 10.37
N ASP A 175 14.00 -15.21 10.26
CA ASP A 175 13.90 -16.20 9.18
C ASP A 175 12.50 -16.82 9.12
N VAL A 176 11.94 -17.20 10.28
CA VAL A 176 10.56 -17.71 10.38
C VAL A 176 9.56 -16.71 9.81
N ASN A 177 9.67 -15.42 10.11
CA ASN A 177 8.74 -14.42 9.59
C ASN A 177 9.07 -13.94 8.17
N TYR A 178 10.33 -14.04 7.75
CA TYR A 178 10.81 -13.66 6.42
C TYR A 178 10.40 -14.69 5.37
N ASP A 179 10.43 -15.98 5.71
CA ASP A 179 9.94 -17.06 4.83
C ASP A 179 8.42 -17.09 4.76
N LEU A 180 7.75 -16.64 5.82
CA LEU A 180 6.29 -16.46 5.86
C LEU A 180 5.81 -15.24 5.08
N ARG A 181 6.67 -14.56 4.30
CA ARG A 181 6.30 -13.50 3.34
C ARG A 181 4.99 -13.89 2.67
N PRO A 182 3.86 -13.27 3.05
CA PRO A 182 2.74 -13.25 2.16
C PRO A 182 3.26 -12.38 1.02
N CYS A 183 3.41 -12.95 -0.17
CA CYS A 183 3.29 -12.14 -1.37
C CYS A 183 1.92 -11.48 -1.22
N TYR A 184 1.87 -10.25 -0.69
CA TYR A 184 0.65 -9.48 -0.53
C TYR A 184 0.22 -9.03 -1.94
N TYR A 185 -0.20 -9.99 -2.75
CA TYR A 185 -1.50 -9.90 -3.39
C TYR A 185 -2.50 -10.02 -2.26
N ILE A 186 -2.98 -8.89 -1.74
CA ILE A 186 -4.30 -8.94 -1.13
C ILE A 186 -5.22 -9.18 -2.33
N SER A 187 -5.60 -10.43 -2.53
CA SER A 187 -6.79 -10.86 -3.24
C SER A 187 -7.59 -11.50 -2.13
N LEU A 188 -8.64 -10.83 -1.65
CA LEU A 188 -9.41 -11.30 -0.50
C LEU A 188 -10.20 -12.60 -0.76
N GLU A 189 -9.99 -13.30 -1.86
CA GLU A 189 -10.44 -14.69 -1.98
C GLU A 189 -9.34 -15.59 -2.55
N ARG A 190 -9.15 -16.72 -1.85
CA ARG A 190 -8.46 -17.94 -2.25
C ARG A 190 -8.27 -18.06 -3.77
N LEU A 191 -7.04 -18.00 -4.26
CA LEU A 191 -6.66 -18.65 -5.52
C LEU A 191 -5.14 -18.86 -5.59
N GLY A 192 -4.76 -20.12 -5.80
CA GLY A 192 -3.67 -20.49 -6.69
C GLY A 192 -2.24 -20.21 -6.22
N GLN A 193 -1.55 -21.27 -5.82
CA GLN A 193 -0.09 -21.33 -5.83
C GLN A 193 0.47 -20.84 -7.19
N ASN A 194 1.58 -20.10 -7.12
CA ASN A 194 2.45 -19.63 -8.21
C ASN A 194 2.24 -18.21 -8.74
N VAL A 195 2.31 -17.17 -7.90
CA VAL A 195 2.51 -15.79 -8.39
C VAL A 195 3.65 -15.10 -7.64
N CYS A 196 4.70 -14.81 -8.42
CA CYS A 196 5.80 -13.85 -8.23
C CYS A 196 6.71 -14.05 -7.00
N LYS A 197 7.86 -14.68 -7.26
CA LYS A 197 9.09 -14.49 -6.48
C LYS A 197 9.79 -13.21 -6.95
N GLU A 198 10.29 -12.45 -5.99
CA GLU A 198 11.31 -11.37 -6.09
C GLU A 198 10.87 -9.99 -6.63
N THR A 199 11.18 -8.98 -5.79
CA THR A 199 11.45 -7.54 -6.00
C THR A 199 11.04 -6.87 -7.31
N ASP A 200 10.26 -5.78 -7.15
CA ASP A 200 9.79 -4.82 -8.16
C ASP A 200 8.76 -5.36 -9.16
N VAL A 201 7.58 -4.73 -9.17
CA VAL A 201 6.59 -4.98 -10.22
C VAL A 201 7.15 -4.45 -11.53
N GLU A 202 7.31 -5.34 -12.52
CA GLU A 202 7.78 -4.95 -13.85
C GLU A 202 6.89 -3.87 -14.45
N PHE A 203 7.50 -2.93 -15.18
CA PHE A 203 6.81 -1.77 -15.73
C PHE A 203 5.63 -2.16 -16.64
N ASP A 204 5.80 -3.20 -17.47
CA ASP A 204 4.75 -3.68 -18.37
C ASP A 204 3.55 -4.25 -17.61
N SER A 205 3.82 -5.03 -16.55
CA SER A 205 2.79 -5.57 -15.65
C SER A 205 2.05 -4.44 -14.93
N LEU A 206 2.77 -3.42 -14.47
CA LEU A 206 2.18 -2.24 -13.84
C LEU A 206 1.27 -1.47 -14.80
N CYS A 207 1.70 -1.24 -16.04
CA CYS A 207 0.89 -0.59 -17.07
C CYS A 207 -0.38 -1.40 -17.38
N ALA A 208 -0.26 -2.74 -17.45
CA ALA A 208 -1.41 -3.61 -17.67
C ALA A 208 -2.42 -3.51 -16.51
N MET A 209 -1.95 -3.50 -15.26
CA MET A 209 -2.81 -3.32 -14.08
C MET A 209 -3.46 -1.95 -14.03
N TYR A 210 -2.73 -0.88 -14.36
CA TYR A 210 -3.33 0.46 -14.48
C TYR A 210 -4.41 0.52 -15.57
N ALA A 211 -4.20 -0.12 -16.71
CA ALA A 211 -5.14 -0.09 -17.83
C ALA A 211 -6.36 -1.01 -17.66
N THR A 212 -6.38 -1.87 -16.63
CA THR A 212 -7.45 -2.87 -16.41
C THR A 212 -8.17 -2.71 -15.08
N ALA A 213 -7.65 -1.89 -14.17
CA ALA A 213 -8.30 -1.63 -12.89
C ALA A 213 -9.46 -0.64 -13.06
N ASP A 214 -10.64 -0.99 -12.56
CA ASP A 214 -11.82 -0.10 -12.58
C ASP A 214 -11.63 1.11 -11.66
N ILE A 215 -10.90 0.94 -10.56
CA ILE A 215 -10.71 1.97 -9.54
C ILE A 215 -9.26 1.97 -9.04
N ALA A 216 -8.58 3.11 -9.10
CA ALA A 216 -7.30 3.31 -8.43
C ALA A 216 -7.47 4.00 -7.08
N LEU A 217 -6.90 3.42 -6.02
CA LEU A 217 -6.99 3.93 -4.65
C LEU A 217 -5.64 4.51 -4.20
N ILE A 218 -5.59 5.84 -4.10
CA ILE A 218 -4.45 6.58 -3.56
C ILE A 218 -4.90 7.34 -2.31
N ILE A 219 -4.77 6.73 -1.15
CA ILE A 219 -5.29 7.27 0.12
C ILE A 219 -4.18 7.64 1.11
N SER A 220 -3.07 8.18 0.59
CA SER A 220 -1.94 8.57 1.43
C SER A 220 -2.34 9.53 2.55
N LEU A 221 -1.83 9.28 3.75
CA LEU A 221 -2.02 10.11 4.94
C LEU A 221 -1.24 11.42 4.85
N CYS A 222 -0.09 11.37 4.18
CA CYS A 222 0.75 12.51 3.83
C CYS A 222 1.69 12.08 2.70
N ASN A 223 1.71 12.82 1.58
CA ASN A 223 2.57 12.49 0.45
C ASN A 223 2.91 13.72 -0.39
N GLY A 224 4.20 13.97 -0.62
CA GLY A 224 4.66 15.18 -1.31
C GLY A 224 4.10 15.36 -2.71
N MET A 225 4.00 14.29 -3.51
CA MET A 225 3.36 14.34 -4.84
C MET A 225 2.48 13.11 -5.06
N ASN A 226 3.03 11.91 -4.91
CA ASN A 226 2.41 10.66 -5.35
C ASN A 226 2.31 10.56 -6.89
N LEU A 227 3.31 9.91 -7.48
CA LEU A 227 3.40 9.73 -8.93
C LEU A 227 2.57 8.54 -9.47
N VAL A 228 1.94 7.75 -8.58
CA VAL A 228 1.11 6.61 -8.99
C VAL A 228 -0.11 7.09 -9.77
N GLY A 229 -0.77 8.15 -9.29
CA GLY A 229 -1.92 8.74 -9.99
C GLY A 229 -1.53 9.28 -11.36
N HIS A 230 -0.36 9.89 -11.45
CA HIS A 230 0.21 10.37 -12.71
C HIS A 230 0.55 9.25 -13.69
N GLY A 231 0.80 8.02 -13.22
CA GLY A 231 1.01 6.84 -14.07
C GLY A 231 -0.30 6.14 -14.44
N PHE A 232 -1.28 6.15 -13.54
CA PHE A 232 -2.60 5.56 -13.75
C PHE A 232 -3.42 6.32 -14.80
N VAL A 233 -3.49 7.65 -14.70
CA VAL A 233 -4.31 8.49 -15.59
C VAL A 233 -3.96 8.32 -17.07
N PRO A 234 -2.68 8.39 -17.50
CA PRO A 234 -2.31 8.20 -18.91
C PRO A 234 -2.56 6.79 -19.42
N CYS A 235 -2.77 5.83 -18.51
CA CYS A 235 -3.09 4.47 -18.87
C CYS A 235 -4.56 4.25 -19.26
N GLN A 236 -5.42 5.25 -19.01
CA GLN A 236 -6.85 5.15 -19.27
C GLN A 236 -7.17 5.42 -20.74
N THR A 237 -8.07 4.63 -21.32
CA THR A 237 -8.52 4.81 -22.71
C THR A 237 -9.80 5.64 -22.75
N THR A 238 -10.06 6.34 -23.86
CA THR A 238 -11.25 7.21 -23.99
C THR A 238 -12.58 6.47 -23.88
N SER A 239 -12.58 5.15 -24.12
CA SER A 239 -13.75 4.28 -24.02
C SER A 239 -14.03 3.76 -22.62
N ASN A 240 -13.06 3.81 -21.70
CA ASN A 240 -13.20 3.32 -20.33
C ASN A 240 -12.55 4.33 -19.37
N LYS A 241 -13.37 5.21 -18.79
CA LYS A 241 -12.90 6.17 -17.79
C LYS A 241 -13.01 5.53 -16.41
N ASP A 242 -11.96 4.84 -16.03
CA ASP A 242 -11.84 4.25 -14.69
C ASP A 242 -11.62 5.35 -13.63
N ILE A 243 -11.97 5.05 -12.38
CA ILE A 243 -12.10 6.06 -11.33
C ILE A 243 -10.80 6.16 -10.53
N LEU A 244 -10.23 7.36 -10.44
CA LEU A 244 -9.15 7.64 -9.49
C LEU A 244 -9.73 8.18 -8.18
N ILE A 245 -9.52 7.49 -7.06
CA ILE A 245 -9.79 8.01 -5.71
C ILE A 245 -8.47 8.50 -5.12
N LEU A 246 -8.43 9.77 -4.72
CA LEU A 246 -7.20 10.46 -4.36
C LEU A 246 -7.32 11.22 -3.04
N SER A 247 -6.40 10.99 -2.12
CA SER A 247 -6.32 11.72 -0.86
C SER A 247 -5.99 13.20 -1.08
N GLU A 248 -6.69 14.08 -0.37
CA GLU A 248 -6.37 15.52 -0.32
C GLU A 248 -4.99 15.82 0.25
N PHE A 249 -4.39 14.86 0.97
CA PHE A 249 -3.04 14.96 1.54
C PHE A 249 -1.95 14.42 0.59
N ALA A 250 -2.30 14.08 -0.65
CA ALA A 250 -1.33 13.80 -1.70
C ALA A 250 -1.12 15.03 -2.59
N GLY A 251 0.12 15.44 -2.81
CA GLY A 251 0.43 16.61 -3.64
C GLY A 251 -0.16 16.57 -5.05
N ALA A 252 -0.34 15.37 -5.62
CA ALA A 252 -0.99 15.14 -6.91
C ALA A 252 -2.44 15.64 -6.97
N VAL A 253 -3.09 15.92 -5.83
CA VAL A 253 -4.39 16.62 -5.87
C VAL A 253 -4.29 17.95 -6.59
N HIS A 254 -3.16 18.67 -6.51
CA HIS A 254 -3.03 19.97 -7.18
C HIS A 254 -3.09 19.86 -8.70
N SER A 255 -2.68 18.73 -9.27
CA SER A 255 -2.63 18.47 -10.71
C SER A 255 -3.79 17.59 -11.21
N LEU A 256 -4.27 16.65 -10.40
CA LEU A 256 -5.24 15.62 -10.79
C LEU A 256 -6.65 15.82 -10.20
N ARG A 257 -6.92 16.94 -9.52
CA ARG A 257 -8.22 17.20 -8.84
C ARG A 257 -9.43 16.96 -9.74
N ASN A 258 -9.34 17.37 -11.01
CA ASN A 258 -10.46 17.30 -11.95
C ASN A 258 -10.66 15.89 -12.55
N GLU A 259 -9.71 14.99 -12.31
CA GLU A 259 -9.70 13.62 -12.83
C GLU A 259 -9.88 12.59 -11.70
N ALA A 260 -10.03 13.06 -10.46
CA ALA A 260 -10.09 12.21 -9.27
C ALA A 260 -11.26 12.57 -8.36
N LEU A 261 -11.80 11.54 -7.70
CA LEU A 261 -12.64 11.69 -6.50
C LEU A 261 -11.72 11.97 -5.31
N VAL A 262 -11.71 13.21 -4.87
CA VAL A 262 -10.86 13.64 -3.75
C VAL A 262 -11.48 13.25 -2.42
N VAL A 263 -10.70 12.62 -1.55
CA VAL A 263 -11.14 12.14 -0.23
C VAL A 263 -10.23 12.62 0.89
N ASN A 264 -10.81 12.79 2.08
CA ASN A 264 -10.04 12.95 3.31
C ASN A 264 -9.88 11.57 3.98
N PRO A 265 -8.66 11.02 4.10
CA PRO A 265 -8.43 9.70 4.70
C PRO A 265 -8.68 9.63 6.21
N TYR A 266 -8.87 10.78 6.87
CA TYR A 266 -9.21 10.89 8.29
C TYR A 266 -10.69 11.22 8.53
N GLY A 267 -11.43 11.61 7.48
CA GLY A 267 -12.81 12.06 7.58
C GLY A 267 -13.82 10.93 7.33
N TYR A 268 -15.01 11.06 7.92
CA TYR A 268 -16.22 10.45 7.38
C TYR A 268 -16.60 11.26 6.12
N ILE A 269 -16.89 10.55 5.03
CA ILE A 269 -17.06 11.06 3.66
C ILE A 269 -17.82 12.41 3.58
N TYR A 270 -17.18 13.46 3.05
CA TYR A 270 -17.87 14.59 2.41
C TYR A 270 -17.92 14.31 0.90
N ILE A 271 -18.98 13.66 0.42
CA ILE A 271 -19.29 13.69 -1.01
C ILE A 271 -19.72 15.14 -1.31
N TYR A 272 -18.81 15.94 -1.87
CA TYR A 272 -19.21 17.14 -2.57
C TYR A 272 -19.97 16.71 -3.82
N HIS A 273 -21.29 16.66 -3.71
CA HIS A 273 -22.16 16.22 -4.78
C HIS A 273 -22.26 17.30 -5.86
N SER A 274 -21.89 16.95 -7.09
CA SER A 274 -22.70 17.27 -8.26
C SER A 274 -22.39 16.27 -9.36
N SER A 275 -23.40 15.49 -9.73
CA SER A 275 -23.45 14.50 -10.83
C SER A 275 -22.50 13.31 -10.73
N LEU A 276 -23.02 12.15 -10.33
CA LEU A 276 -22.66 10.85 -10.91
C LEU A 276 -23.60 9.74 -10.39
N ASP A 277 -24.60 9.44 -11.22
CA ASP A 277 -25.27 8.14 -11.34
C ASP A 277 -24.21 7.07 -11.63
N LEU A 278 -23.51 6.55 -10.61
CA LEU A 278 -22.39 5.62 -10.78
C LEU A 278 -22.77 4.14 -10.70
N PHE A 279 -24.03 3.82 -10.39
CA PHE A 279 -24.50 2.43 -10.28
C PHE A 279 -25.77 2.13 -11.09
N SER A 280 -26.23 3.04 -11.97
CA SER A 280 -27.50 2.88 -12.70
C SER A 280 -27.38 2.49 -14.18
N LYS A 281 -26.22 1.99 -14.66
CA LYS A 281 -26.13 1.39 -15.99
C LYS A 281 -25.30 0.10 -16.03
N HIS A 282 -26.06 -1.00 -16.08
CA HIS A 282 -25.84 -2.31 -16.71
C HIS A 282 -26.02 -3.49 -15.76
#